data_AF-A0AAP2DBA8-F1
#
_entry.id   AF-A0AAP2DBA8-F1
#
_cell.length_a   1.000
_cell.length_b   1.000
_cell.length_c   1.000
_cell.angle_alpha   90.00
_cell.angle_beta   90.00
_cell.angle_gamma   90.00
#
_symmetry.space_group_name_H-M   'P 1'
#
loop_
_entity.id
_entity.type
_entity.pdbx_description
1 polymer ?
#
loop_
_entity_poly.entity_id
_entity_poly.type
_entity_poly.pdbx_seq_one_letter_code
_entity_poly.pdbx_strand_id
1 'polypeptide(L)'
;MNEEIYLSFDRYLAHEMSADERAAFESALASDTALAEKLRIYQEIQATVGPRYQREEQEIAFRKNLERIGHEQLVEKTGRTVKMTWHLWAAAASIALICAFYFYTSSSTPEYSTYAQYEPLALAERGSEDASILKAQQAFNSQRYEEAVAAIDTLLIHDRQNDALRLYKGISLLELDRVEEANSLFTEVSRSSSIYKHKALWMLALSALKQKDYKTCQDFLKKIPADSPEYKQAQDLLDKL
;
A
#
# COMPACT_ATOMS: atom_id res chain seq x y z
N MET A 1 -44.38 38.09 -24.93
CA MET A 1 -44.98 36.73 -24.96
C MET A 1 -44.39 35.79 -23.90
N ASN A 2 -43.12 35.91 -23.49
CA ASN A 2 -42.58 35.05 -22.42
C ASN A 2 -42.91 35.53 -20.98
N GLU A 3 -43.04 36.84 -20.73
CA GLU A 3 -43.30 37.37 -19.37
C GLU A 3 -44.67 37.00 -18.79
N GLU A 4 -45.72 37.01 -19.61
CA GLU A 4 -47.09 36.64 -19.17
C GLU A 4 -47.17 35.16 -18.72
N ILE A 5 -46.35 34.28 -19.32
CA ILE A 5 -46.29 32.87 -18.96
C ILE A 5 -45.67 32.71 -17.55
N TYR A 6 -44.57 33.40 -17.25
CA TYR A 6 -43.95 33.31 -15.92
C TYR A 6 -44.84 33.92 -14.82
N LEU A 7 -45.56 35.01 -15.11
CA LEU A 7 -46.55 35.57 -14.18
C LEU A 7 -47.69 34.58 -13.89
N SER A 8 -48.13 33.83 -14.90
CA SER A 8 -49.12 32.77 -14.70
C SER A 8 -48.57 31.62 -13.84
N PHE A 9 -47.27 31.29 -13.94
CA PHE A 9 -46.64 30.30 -13.08
C PHE A 9 -46.62 30.75 -11.63
N ASP A 10 -46.23 32.01 -11.36
CA ASP A 10 -46.23 32.55 -10.00
C ASP A 10 -47.62 32.53 -9.38
N ARG A 11 -48.65 33.02 -10.10
CA ARG A 11 -50.03 33.01 -9.61
C ARG A 11 -50.56 31.60 -9.37
N TYR A 12 -50.20 30.63 -10.22
CA TYR A 12 -50.59 29.23 -10.04
C TYR A 12 -49.95 28.62 -8.79
N LEU A 13 -48.63 28.82 -8.62
CA LEU A 13 -47.85 28.28 -7.49
C LEU A 13 -48.20 28.94 -6.15
N ALA A 14 -48.55 30.23 -6.16
CA ALA A 14 -49.02 30.97 -4.99
C ALA A 14 -50.51 30.75 -4.67
N HIS A 15 -51.22 29.95 -5.47
CA HIS A 15 -52.67 29.70 -5.36
C HIS A 15 -53.55 30.96 -5.49
N GLU A 16 -53.13 31.91 -6.34
CA GLU A 16 -53.81 33.19 -6.60
C GLU A 16 -54.65 33.19 -7.90
N MET A 17 -54.83 32.02 -8.51
CA MET A 17 -55.76 31.83 -9.64
C MET A 17 -57.16 31.49 -9.13
N SER A 18 -58.19 32.01 -9.80
CA SER A 18 -59.58 31.58 -9.53
C SER A 18 -59.78 30.11 -9.92
N ALA A 19 -60.87 29.48 -9.45
CA ALA A 19 -61.13 28.07 -9.74
C ALA A 19 -61.25 27.79 -11.26
N ASP A 20 -61.92 28.68 -11.99
CA ASP A 20 -62.11 28.55 -13.44
C ASP A 20 -60.80 28.80 -14.20
N GLU A 21 -59.99 29.79 -13.77
CA GLU A 21 -58.67 30.08 -14.36
C GLU A 21 -57.70 28.91 -14.14
N ARG A 22 -57.72 28.33 -12.94
CA ARG A 22 -56.86 27.21 -12.58
C ARG A 22 -57.22 25.95 -13.37
N ALA A 23 -58.51 25.65 -13.53
CA ALA A 23 -58.95 24.50 -14.32
C ALA A 23 -58.55 24.62 -15.80
N ALA A 24 -58.68 25.83 -16.38
CA ALA A 24 -58.21 26.10 -17.73
C ALA A 24 -56.69 25.97 -17.86
N PHE A 25 -55.94 26.45 -16.87
CA PHE A 25 -54.48 26.36 -16.84
C PHE A 25 -53.99 24.91 -16.70
N GLU A 26 -54.61 24.10 -15.83
CA GLU A 26 -54.29 22.68 -15.66
C GLU A 26 -54.64 21.87 -16.93
N SER A 27 -55.73 22.23 -17.63
CA SER A 27 -56.05 21.64 -18.93
C SER A 27 -55.03 21.99 -20.02
N ALA A 28 -54.51 23.24 -20.02
CA ALA A 28 -53.43 23.66 -20.90
C ALA A 28 -52.12 22.92 -20.59
N LEU A 29 -51.78 22.71 -19.32
CA LEU A 29 -50.62 21.92 -18.91
C LEU A 29 -50.71 20.45 -19.34
N ALA A 30 -51.92 19.87 -19.33
CA ALA A 30 -52.14 18.48 -19.74
C ALA A 30 -52.04 18.28 -21.26
N SER A 31 -52.34 19.32 -22.05
CA SER A 31 -52.33 19.27 -23.52
C SER A 31 -51.02 19.77 -24.14
N ASP A 32 -50.31 20.69 -23.48
CA ASP A 32 -49.04 21.26 -23.93
C ASP A 32 -47.86 20.80 -23.06
N THR A 33 -47.17 19.78 -23.54
CA THR A 33 -45.94 19.25 -22.92
C THR A 33 -44.82 20.27 -22.79
N ALA A 34 -44.72 21.25 -23.69
CA ALA A 34 -43.68 22.29 -23.62
C ALA A 34 -43.99 23.30 -22.51
N LEU A 35 -45.26 23.58 -22.26
CA LEU A 35 -45.70 24.43 -21.15
C LEU A 35 -45.46 23.74 -19.80
N ALA A 36 -45.75 22.44 -19.71
CA ALA A 36 -45.49 21.64 -18.50
C ALA A 36 -44.00 21.60 -18.14
N GLU A 37 -43.12 21.41 -19.13
CA GLU A 37 -41.67 21.37 -18.89
C GLU A 37 -41.13 22.74 -18.44
N LYS A 38 -41.66 23.85 -18.99
CA LYS A 38 -41.31 25.20 -18.55
C LYS A 38 -41.70 25.44 -17.09
N LEU A 39 -42.89 24.99 -16.67
CA LEU A 39 -43.32 25.09 -15.28
C LEU A 39 -42.42 24.26 -14.35
N ARG A 40 -42.02 23.05 -14.77
CA ARG A 40 -41.09 22.20 -14.00
C ARG A 40 -39.75 22.88 -13.78
N ILE A 41 -39.15 23.43 -14.84
CA ILE A 41 -37.87 24.17 -14.75
C ILE A 41 -38.04 25.40 -13.85
N TYR A 42 -39.17 26.10 -13.95
CA TYR A 42 -39.46 27.27 -13.12
C TYR A 42 -39.52 26.92 -11.62
N GLN A 43 -40.19 25.84 -11.26
CA GLN A 43 -40.23 25.32 -9.88
C GLN A 43 -38.84 24.92 -9.36
N GLU A 44 -38.00 24.30 -10.20
CA GLU A 44 -36.64 23.89 -9.86
C GLU A 44 -35.73 25.10 -9.56
N ILE A 45 -35.87 26.18 -10.35
CA ILE A 45 -35.16 27.44 -10.12
C ILE A 45 -35.62 28.08 -8.81
N GLN A 46 -36.93 28.18 -8.55
CA GLN A 46 -37.42 28.75 -7.29
C GLN A 46 -36.95 27.96 -6.06
N ALA A 47 -36.96 26.62 -6.14
CA ALA A 47 -36.46 25.77 -5.05
C ALA A 47 -34.96 25.97 -4.78
N THR A 48 -34.17 26.25 -5.82
CA THR A 48 -32.71 26.43 -5.72
C THR A 48 -32.30 27.86 -5.36
N VAL A 49 -33.09 28.86 -5.78
CA VAL A 49 -32.78 30.29 -5.62
C VAL A 49 -33.48 30.92 -4.42
N GLY A 50 -34.64 30.41 -3.98
CA GLY A 50 -35.33 30.87 -2.76
C GLY A 50 -34.45 30.95 -1.51
N PRO A 51 -33.59 29.94 -1.23
CA PRO A 51 -32.63 29.99 -0.11
C PRO A 51 -31.51 31.01 -0.28
N ARG A 52 -31.32 31.60 -1.48
CA ARG A 52 -30.32 32.64 -1.75
C ARG A 52 -30.80 34.03 -1.35
N TYR A 53 -32.11 34.28 -1.27
CA TYR A 53 -32.66 35.56 -0.80
C TYR A 53 -32.57 35.72 0.73
N GLN A 54 -32.66 34.63 1.50
CA GLN A 54 -32.38 34.65 2.95
C GLN A 54 -30.90 34.88 3.30
N ARG A 55 -30.02 34.94 2.29
CA ARG A 55 -28.58 35.19 2.45
C ARG A 55 -28.27 36.68 2.64
N GLU A 56 -29.19 37.60 2.32
CA GLU A 56 -29.00 39.05 2.52
C GLU A 56 -28.91 39.42 4.01
N GLU A 57 -29.77 38.87 4.87
CA GLU A 57 -29.70 39.13 6.32
C GLU A 57 -28.40 38.62 6.93
N GLN A 58 -27.93 37.46 6.45
CA GLN A 58 -26.66 36.87 6.91
C GLN A 58 -25.46 37.68 6.41
N GLU A 59 -25.50 38.21 5.20
CA GLU A 59 -24.43 39.06 4.66
C GLU A 59 -24.39 40.42 5.37
N ILE A 60 -25.54 41.02 5.69
CA ILE A 60 -25.63 42.26 6.47
C ILE A 60 -25.13 42.03 7.90
N ALA A 61 -25.53 40.93 8.54
CA ALA A 61 -25.05 40.57 9.87
C ALA A 61 -23.54 40.29 9.88
N PHE A 62 -23.01 39.63 8.85
CA PHE A 62 -21.58 39.36 8.68
C PHE A 62 -20.78 40.64 8.43
N ARG A 63 -21.26 41.54 7.56
CA ARG A 63 -20.64 42.86 7.33
C ARG A 63 -20.61 43.71 8.59
N LYS A 64 -21.70 43.78 9.34
CA LYS A 64 -21.72 44.45 10.65
C LYS A 64 -20.72 43.85 11.63
N ASN A 65 -20.56 42.53 11.63
CA ASN A 65 -19.57 41.86 12.48
C ASN A 65 -18.12 42.20 12.06
N LEU A 66 -17.86 42.22 10.76
CA LEU A 66 -16.56 42.62 10.20
C LEU A 66 -16.22 44.09 10.49
N GLU A 67 -17.18 45.00 10.36
CA GLU A 67 -16.99 46.42 10.70
C GLU A 67 -16.70 46.62 12.19
N ARG A 68 -17.41 45.90 13.06
CA ARG A 68 -17.15 45.90 14.51
C ARG A 68 -15.75 45.38 14.83
N ILE A 69 -15.34 44.26 14.22
CA ILE A 69 -13.99 43.70 14.40
C ILE A 69 -12.91 44.65 13.86
N GLY A 70 -13.17 45.32 12.73
CA GLY A 70 -12.27 46.29 12.14
C GLY A 70 -12.09 47.55 13.00
N HIS A 71 -13.14 48.03 13.67
CA HIS A 71 -13.07 49.21 14.52
C HIS A 71 -12.60 48.93 15.97
N GLU A 72 -12.84 47.74 16.52
CA GLU A 72 -12.39 47.38 17.88
C GLU A 72 -10.90 46.97 17.96
N GLN A 73 -10.18 46.84 16.83
CA GLN A 73 -8.78 46.38 16.82
C GLN A 73 -7.76 47.35 16.21
N LEU A 74 -8.15 48.58 15.85
CA LEU A 74 -7.21 49.65 15.47
C LEU A 74 -6.76 50.51 16.66
N VAL A 75 -6.75 49.94 17.87
CA VAL A 75 -5.88 50.45 18.94
C VAL A 75 -4.47 50.03 18.57
N GLU A 76 -3.60 51.00 18.26
CA GLU A 76 -2.15 50.79 18.08
C GLU A 76 -1.60 49.94 19.23
N LYS A 77 -1.49 48.62 19.01
CA LYS A 77 -0.62 47.79 19.82
C LYS A 77 0.80 48.07 19.34
N THR A 78 1.50 48.89 20.11
CA THR A 78 2.96 48.96 20.09
C THR A 78 3.53 47.55 19.91
N GLY A 79 4.37 47.37 18.90
CA GLY A 79 4.89 46.07 18.50
C GLY A 79 5.52 45.35 19.70
N ARG A 80 4.81 44.35 20.24
CA ARG A 80 5.39 43.43 21.22
C ARG A 80 6.22 42.43 20.43
N THR A 81 7.52 42.66 20.35
CA THR A 81 8.47 41.61 20.02
C THR A 81 8.34 40.55 21.12
N VAL A 82 7.76 39.40 20.79
CA VAL A 82 7.81 38.25 21.69
C VAL A 82 9.28 37.85 21.73
N LYS A 83 9.94 38.01 22.89
CA LYS A 83 11.29 37.48 23.08
C LYS A 83 11.15 35.96 22.95
N MET A 84 11.60 35.41 21.83
CA MET A 84 11.69 33.97 21.64
C MET A 84 12.57 33.41 22.76
N THR A 85 11.94 32.74 23.72
CA THR A 85 12.65 32.11 24.83
C THR A 85 13.31 30.83 24.31
N TRP A 86 14.50 30.53 24.79
CA TRP A 86 15.29 29.36 24.36
C TRP A 86 14.52 28.03 24.45
N HIS A 87 13.50 27.96 25.31
CA HIS A 87 12.61 26.81 25.45
C HIS A 87 11.85 26.44 24.16
N LEU A 88 11.52 27.41 23.31
CA LEU A 88 10.87 27.14 22.00
C LEU A 88 11.87 26.52 21.01
N TRP A 89 13.14 26.94 21.06
CA TRP A 89 14.23 26.29 20.31
C TRP A 89 14.55 24.90 20.87
N ALA A 90 14.51 24.73 22.19
CA ALA A 90 14.72 23.44 22.85
C ALA A 90 13.61 22.44 22.51
N ALA A 91 12.34 22.88 22.42
CA ALA A 91 11.22 22.05 22.01
C ALA A 91 11.28 21.66 20.52
N ALA A 92 11.70 22.58 19.64
CA ALA A 92 11.93 22.25 18.23
C ALA A 92 13.10 21.27 18.06
N ALA A 93 14.19 21.47 18.82
CA ALA A 93 15.35 20.58 18.82
C ALA A 93 15.01 19.18 19.35
N SER A 94 14.16 19.06 20.38
CA SER A 94 13.75 17.75 20.89
C SER A 94 12.89 16.98 19.89
N ILE A 95 11.97 17.65 19.19
CA ILE A 95 11.20 17.03 18.10
C ILE A 95 12.13 16.60 16.96
N ALA A 96 13.07 17.46 16.56
CA ALA A 96 14.04 17.12 15.52
C ALA A 96 14.93 15.93 15.91
N LEU A 97 15.35 15.83 17.18
CA LEU A 97 16.10 14.69 17.71
C LEU A 97 15.25 13.41 17.73
N ILE A 98 13.97 13.49 18.09
CA ILE A 98 13.06 12.35 18.04
C ILE A 98 12.85 11.89 16.60
N CYS A 99 12.64 12.81 15.66
CA CYS A 99 12.53 12.48 14.24
C CYS A 99 13.84 11.89 13.70
N ALA A 100 14.99 12.49 14.01
CA ALA A 100 16.29 11.98 13.61
C ALA A 100 16.56 10.59 14.19
N PHE A 101 16.22 10.37 15.46
CA PHE A 101 16.33 9.06 16.11
C PHE A 101 15.39 8.04 15.45
N TYR A 102 14.13 8.42 15.19
CA TYR A 102 13.17 7.54 14.52
C TYR A 102 13.64 7.15 13.12
N PHE A 103 14.11 8.12 12.32
CA PHE A 103 14.67 7.86 10.98
C PHE A 103 15.99 7.08 11.03
N TYR A 104 16.85 7.33 12.01
CA TYR A 104 18.08 6.57 12.24
C TYR A 104 17.78 5.11 12.61
N THR A 105 16.75 4.85 13.42
CA THR A 105 16.29 3.50 13.75
C THR A 105 15.40 2.89 12.66
N SER A 106 14.90 3.68 11.72
CA SER A 106 14.07 3.23 10.60
C SER A 106 14.89 2.74 9.41
N SER A 107 16.22 2.63 9.52
CA SER A 107 16.96 1.74 8.61
C SER A 107 16.44 0.32 8.83
N SER A 108 15.53 -0.11 7.97
CA SER A 108 14.92 -1.42 8.03
C SER A 108 16.02 -2.47 7.93
N THR A 109 16.34 -3.13 9.06
CA THR A 109 17.24 -4.29 9.06
C THR A 109 16.72 -5.28 8.03
N PRO A 110 17.57 -5.78 7.11
CA PRO A 110 17.11 -6.62 6.02
C PRO A 110 16.42 -7.87 6.59
N GLU A 111 15.18 -8.11 6.15
CA GLU A 111 14.39 -9.24 6.63
C GLU A 111 14.61 -10.45 5.73
N TYR A 112 14.77 -11.63 6.33
CA TYR A 112 14.90 -12.90 5.62
C TYR A 112 13.85 -13.10 4.52
N SER A 113 12.58 -12.82 4.85
CA SER A 113 11.43 -12.99 3.94
C SER A 113 11.53 -12.16 2.65
N THR A 114 12.29 -11.06 2.67
CA THR A 114 12.54 -10.23 1.47
C THR A 114 13.41 -10.97 0.45
N TYR A 115 14.29 -11.85 0.92
CA TYR A 115 15.30 -12.54 0.09
C TYR A 115 15.03 -14.03 -0.10
N ALA A 116 14.20 -14.64 0.75
CA ALA A 116 13.82 -16.06 0.71
C ALA A 116 12.85 -16.37 -0.44
N GLN A 117 13.28 -16.13 -1.68
CA GLN A 117 12.53 -16.45 -2.89
C GLN A 117 13.17 -17.63 -3.60
N TYR A 118 12.45 -18.74 -3.68
CA TYR A 118 12.97 -19.98 -4.24
C TYR A 118 12.45 -20.22 -5.65
N GLU A 119 13.38 -20.49 -6.57
CA GLU A 119 13.03 -21.06 -7.86
C GLU A 119 12.34 -22.41 -7.67
N PRO A 120 11.27 -22.71 -8.42
CA PRO A 120 10.61 -24.00 -8.36
C PRO A 120 11.61 -25.15 -8.54
N LEU A 121 11.42 -26.22 -7.77
CA LEU A 121 12.16 -27.46 -7.98
C LEU A 121 11.73 -28.08 -9.31
N ALA A 122 12.62 -27.99 -10.30
CA ALA A 122 12.46 -28.56 -11.62
C ALA A 122 13.55 -29.63 -11.85
N LEU A 123 13.26 -30.86 -11.48
CA LEU A 123 14.13 -32.01 -11.75
C LEU A 123 13.85 -32.44 -13.20
N ALA A 124 14.57 -31.85 -14.14
CA ALA A 124 14.36 -32.07 -15.55
C ALA A 124 15.00 -33.39 -16.02
N GLU A 125 14.22 -34.46 -16.03
CA GLU A 125 14.29 -35.44 -17.11
C GLU A 125 12.97 -35.37 -17.88
N ARG A 126 13.04 -34.85 -19.10
CA ARG A 126 11.91 -34.73 -20.02
C ARG A 126 11.49 -36.15 -20.43
N GLY A 127 10.72 -36.83 -19.58
CA GLY A 127 10.21 -38.19 -19.79
C GLY A 127 10.16 -39.12 -18.57
N SER A 128 10.64 -38.72 -17.38
CA SER A 128 10.48 -39.58 -16.20
C SER A 128 9.12 -39.32 -15.52
N GLU A 129 8.18 -40.24 -15.73
CA GLU A 129 6.93 -40.34 -14.95
C GLU A 129 7.18 -40.90 -13.54
N ASP A 130 8.38 -40.71 -12.97
CA ASP A 130 8.68 -41.21 -11.63
C ASP A 130 7.84 -40.44 -10.62
N ALA A 131 6.83 -41.12 -10.08
CA ALA A 131 5.92 -40.59 -9.09
C ALA A 131 6.66 -39.99 -7.88
N SER A 132 7.85 -40.48 -7.55
CA SER A 132 8.67 -39.99 -6.44
C SER A 132 9.26 -38.62 -6.74
N ILE A 133 9.71 -38.39 -7.98
CA ILE A 133 10.23 -37.10 -8.44
C ILE A 133 9.10 -36.07 -8.46
N LEU A 134 7.96 -36.42 -9.07
CA LEU A 134 6.79 -35.54 -9.13
C LEU A 134 6.29 -35.18 -7.74
N LYS A 135 6.28 -36.14 -6.81
CA LYS A 135 5.90 -35.89 -5.41
C LYS A 135 6.82 -34.88 -4.73
N ALA A 136 8.14 -35.01 -4.90
CA ALA A 136 9.10 -34.07 -4.32
C ALA A 136 8.93 -32.65 -4.91
N GLN A 137 8.78 -32.54 -6.22
CA GLN A 137 8.56 -31.26 -6.90
C GLN A 137 7.26 -30.60 -6.44
N GLN A 138 6.16 -31.35 -6.43
CA GLN A 138 4.86 -30.83 -6.01
C GLN A 138 4.86 -30.42 -4.55
N ALA A 139 5.47 -31.21 -3.66
CA ALA A 139 5.57 -30.87 -2.25
C ALA A 139 6.35 -29.56 -2.02
N PHE A 140 7.55 -29.46 -2.61
CA PHE A 140 8.38 -28.26 -2.49
C PHE A 140 7.70 -27.01 -3.09
N ASN A 141 7.22 -27.11 -4.33
CA ASN A 141 6.62 -25.98 -5.04
C ASN A 141 5.29 -25.52 -4.41
N SER A 142 4.65 -26.39 -3.64
CA SER A 142 3.45 -26.06 -2.86
C SER A 142 3.78 -25.66 -1.41
N GLN A 143 5.06 -25.46 -1.08
CA GLN A 143 5.57 -25.09 0.25
C GLN A 143 5.22 -26.08 1.37
N ARG A 144 4.98 -27.35 1.02
CA ARG A 144 4.72 -28.44 1.98
C ARG A 144 6.06 -29.05 2.36
N TYR A 145 6.83 -28.31 3.17
CA TYR A 145 8.25 -28.59 3.38
C TYR A 145 8.51 -29.92 4.10
N GLU A 146 7.70 -30.36 5.07
CA GLU A 146 7.85 -31.69 5.65
C GLU A 146 7.69 -32.80 4.61
N GLU A 147 6.65 -32.70 3.77
CA GLU A 147 6.42 -33.66 2.69
C GLU A 147 7.55 -33.62 1.67
N ALA A 148 8.11 -32.44 1.39
CA ALA A 148 9.23 -32.25 0.48
C ALA A 148 10.48 -32.93 1.03
N VAL A 149 10.82 -32.73 2.30
CA VAL A 149 11.95 -33.40 2.96
C VAL A 149 11.81 -34.92 2.86
N ALA A 150 10.64 -35.47 3.22
CA ALA A 150 10.40 -36.91 3.16
C ALA A 150 10.51 -37.45 1.72
N ALA A 151 9.94 -36.76 0.73
CA ALA A 151 10.03 -37.17 -0.67
C ALA A 151 11.46 -37.09 -1.20
N ILE A 152 12.19 -36.01 -0.92
CA ILE A 152 13.58 -35.84 -1.34
C ILE A 152 14.49 -36.89 -0.68
N ASP A 153 14.23 -37.26 0.58
CA ASP A 153 14.98 -38.31 1.26
C ASP A 153 14.87 -39.66 0.55
N THR A 154 13.69 -39.99 -0.01
CA THR A 154 13.54 -41.22 -0.80
C THR A 154 14.37 -41.19 -2.08
N LEU A 155 14.47 -40.02 -2.74
CA LEU A 155 15.28 -39.85 -3.95
C LEU A 155 16.78 -39.94 -3.64
N LEU A 156 17.21 -39.33 -2.53
CA LEU A 156 18.61 -39.34 -2.08
C LEU A 156 19.11 -40.73 -1.66
N ILE A 157 18.23 -41.71 -1.39
CA ILE A 157 18.66 -43.10 -1.18
C ILE A 157 19.36 -43.66 -2.42
N HIS A 158 18.87 -43.29 -3.60
CA HIS A 158 19.34 -43.78 -4.89
C HIS A 158 20.40 -42.88 -5.52
N ASP A 159 20.32 -41.57 -5.28
CA ASP A 159 21.29 -40.58 -5.76
C ASP A 159 21.79 -39.69 -4.62
N ARG A 160 22.61 -40.30 -3.73
CA ARG A 160 23.09 -39.64 -2.51
C ARG A 160 23.84 -38.35 -2.77
N GLN A 161 24.46 -38.17 -3.93
CA GLN A 161 25.31 -37.02 -4.25
C GLN A 161 24.62 -35.98 -5.14
N ASN A 162 23.30 -36.09 -5.30
CA ASN A 162 22.54 -35.10 -6.06
C ASN A 162 22.49 -33.75 -5.33
N ASP A 163 23.32 -32.81 -5.78
CA ASP A 163 23.43 -31.49 -5.15
C ASP A 163 22.16 -30.65 -5.31
N ALA A 164 21.35 -30.87 -6.35
CA ALA A 164 20.04 -30.23 -6.48
C ALA A 164 19.11 -30.69 -5.35
N LEU A 165 18.95 -32.01 -5.18
CA LEU A 165 18.13 -32.58 -4.12
C LEU A 165 18.61 -32.14 -2.72
N ARG A 166 19.92 -32.15 -2.48
CA ARG A 166 20.50 -31.69 -1.20
C ARG A 166 20.22 -30.22 -0.94
N LEU A 167 20.37 -29.36 -1.94
CA LEU A 167 20.07 -27.93 -1.82
C LEU A 167 18.59 -27.72 -1.47
N TYR A 168 17.67 -28.35 -2.20
CA TYR A 168 16.24 -28.16 -1.99
C TYR A 168 15.73 -28.81 -0.70
N LYS A 169 16.35 -29.91 -0.25
CA LYS A 169 16.14 -30.43 1.11
C LYS A 169 16.60 -29.43 2.16
N GLY A 170 17.77 -28.82 1.98
CA GLY A 170 18.29 -27.79 2.88
C GLY A 170 17.36 -26.59 2.97
N ILE A 171 16.84 -26.11 1.83
CA ILE A 171 15.85 -25.02 1.80
C ILE A 171 14.60 -25.41 2.61
N SER A 172 14.07 -26.61 2.36
CA SER A 172 12.89 -27.10 3.08
C SER A 172 13.15 -27.17 4.59
N LEU A 173 14.30 -27.67 5.01
CA LEU A 173 14.70 -27.73 6.43
C LEU A 173 14.83 -26.33 7.06
N LEU A 174 15.37 -25.36 6.32
CA LEU A 174 15.50 -23.99 6.82
C LEU A 174 14.14 -23.33 7.03
N GLU A 175 13.18 -23.59 6.14
CA GLU A 175 11.79 -23.14 6.28
C GLU A 175 11.07 -23.78 7.47
N LEU A 176 11.50 -24.99 7.87
CA LEU A 176 11.05 -25.69 9.07
C LEU A 176 11.83 -25.35 10.34
N ASP A 177 12.65 -24.29 10.28
CA ASP A 177 13.52 -23.87 11.38
C ASP A 177 14.52 -24.94 11.87
N ARG A 178 14.79 -25.96 11.04
CA ARG A 178 15.82 -27.00 11.27
C ARG A 178 17.16 -26.52 10.71
N VAL A 179 17.64 -25.43 11.30
CA VAL A 179 18.77 -24.62 10.83
C VAL A 179 20.06 -25.41 10.70
N GLU A 180 20.42 -26.22 11.70
CA GLU A 180 21.68 -26.96 11.74
C GLU A 180 21.75 -27.99 10.61
N GLU A 181 20.66 -28.71 10.38
CA GLU A 181 20.57 -29.70 9.32
C GLU A 181 20.59 -29.06 7.93
N ALA A 182 19.90 -27.92 7.76
CA ALA A 182 19.94 -27.12 6.55
C ALA A 182 21.38 -26.65 6.24
N ASN A 183 22.04 -26.07 7.23
CA ASN A 183 23.39 -25.53 7.09
C ASN A 183 24.43 -26.61 6.79
N SER A 184 24.26 -27.84 7.31
CA SER A 184 25.10 -28.97 6.96
C SER A 184 25.01 -29.28 5.46
N LEU A 185 23.79 -29.38 4.91
CA LEU A 185 23.58 -29.64 3.48
C LEU A 185 24.11 -28.51 2.61
N PHE A 186 23.84 -27.25 2.96
CA PHE A 186 24.38 -26.12 2.19
C PHE A 186 25.91 -26.07 2.23
N THR A 187 26.52 -26.41 3.37
CA THR A 187 27.97 -26.47 3.49
C THR A 187 28.57 -27.55 2.59
N GLU A 188 27.93 -28.73 2.50
CA GLU A 188 28.36 -29.77 1.56
C GLU A 188 28.25 -29.32 0.10
N VAL A 189 27.11 -28.77 -0.30
CA VAL A 189 26.87 -28.31 -1.68
C VAL A 189 27.79 -27.15 -2.05
N SER A 190 28.06 -26.21 -1.14
CA SER A 190 28.95 -25.07 -1.40
C SER A 190 30.41 -25.47 -1.63
N ARG A 191 30.83 -26.66 -1.17
CA ARG A 191 32.17 -27.22 -1.36
C ARG A 191 32.28 -28.11 -2.59
N SER A 192 31.18 -28.42 -3.26
CA SER A 192 31.19 -29.25 -4.46
C SER A 192 31.55 -28.44 -5.72
N SER A 193 31.74 -29.13 -6.83
CA SER A 193 31.96 -28.55 -8.16
C SER A 193 30.63 -28.23 -8.89
N SER A 194 29.50 -28.36 -8.20
CA SER A 194 28.17 -28.19 -8.78
C SER A 194 27.84 -26.75 -9.14
N ILE A 195 26.93 -26.61 -10.11
CA ILE A 195 26.31 -25.32 -10.47
C ILE A 195 25.58 -24.68 -9.27
N TYR A 196 25.19 -25.48 -8.28
CA TYR A 196 24.49 -25.02 -7.08
C TYR A 196 25.40 -24.48 -5.98
N LYS A 197 26.74 -24.54 -6.14
CA LYS A 197 27.67 -24.19 -5.07
C LYS A 197 27.50 -22.75 -4.57
N HIS A 198 27.26 -21.78 -5.47
CA HIS A 198 27.07 -20.39 -5.08
C HIS A 198 25.67 -20.14 -4.54
N LYS A 199 24.64 -20.82 -5.06
CA LYS A 199 23.30 -20.82 -4.49
C LYS A 199 23.30 -21.38 -3.06
N ALA A 200 24.13 -22.37 -2.76
CA ALA A 200 24.32 -22.87 -1.40
C ALA A 200 25.02 -21.85 -0.47
N LEU A 201 26.00 -21.09 -0.97
CA LEU A 201 26.59 -19.97 -0.22
C LEU A 201 25.55 -18.88 0.09
N TRP A 202 24.69 -18.57 -0.89
CA TRP A 202 23.55 -17.67 -0.70
C TRP A 202 22.60 -18.19 0.37
N MET A 203 22.24 -19.47 0.34
CA MET A 203 21.39 -20.07 1.37
C MET A 203 22.02 -20.06 2.77
N LEU A 204 23.34 -20.26 2.89
CA LEU A 204 24.06 -20.10 4.16
C LEU A 204 23.98 -18.66 4.69
N ALA A 205 24.11 -17.67 3.80
CA ALA A 205 23.93 -16.27 4.16
C ALA A 205 22.50 -15.98 4.63
N LEU A 206 21.48 -16.49 3.92
CA LEU A 206 20.08 -16.32 4.31
C LEU A 206 19.74 -17.03 5.62
N SER A 207 20.30 -18.21 5.87
CA SER A 207 20.17 -18.91 7.15
C SER A 207 20.74 -18.10 8.31
N ALA A 208 21.91 -17.48 8.12
CA ALA A 208 22.49 -16.58 9.11
C ALA A 208 21.66 -15.30 9.29
N LEU A 209 21.12 -14.74 8.20
CA LEU A 209 20.20 -13.60 8.25
C LEU A 209 18.94 -13.91 9.06
N LYS A 210 18.33 -15.08 8.85
CA LYS A 210 17.15 -15.56 9.59
C LYS A 210 17.41 -15.63 11.10
N GLN A 211 18.63 -15.99 11.48
CA GLN A 211 19.09 -16.03 12.88
C GLN A 211 19.58 -14.67 13.42
N LYS A 212 19.57 -13.62 12.60
CA LYS A 212 20.13 -12.29 12.90
C LYS A 212 21.63 -12.31 13.18
N ASP A 213 22.35 -13.34 12.71
CA ASP A 213 23.81 -13.37 12.71
C ASP A 213 24.34 -12.66 11.47
N TYR A 214 24.33 -11.33 11.54
CA TYR A 214 24.74 -10.46 10.44
C TYR A 214 26.22 -10.63 10.09
N LYS A 215 27.07 -10.95 11.06
CA LYS A 215 28.50 -11.13 10.82
C LYS A 215 28.75 -12.34 9.93
N THR A 216 28.17 -13.48 10.30
CA THR A 216 28.26 -14.72 9.51
C THR A 216 27.57 -14.55 8.16
N CYS A 217 26.43 -13.84 8.11
CA CYS A 217 25.76 -13.50 6.86
C CYS A 217 26.71 -12.77 5.90
N GLN A 218 27.31 -11.66 6.33
CA GLN A 218 28.28 -10.90 5.52
C GLN A 218 29.47 -11.76 5.06
N ASP A 219 29.97 -12.66 5.91
CA ASP A 219 31.11 -13.52 5.60
C ASP A 219 30.78 -14.57 4.53
N PHE A 220 29.53 -15.02 4.42
CA PHE A 220 29.07 -15.86 3.32
C PHE A 220 28.80 -15.06 2.04
N LEU A 221 28.16 -13.89 2.14
CA LEU A 221 27.86 -13.04 0.97
C LEU A 221 29.12 -12.63 0.21
N LYS A 222 30.21 -12.30 0.93
CA LYS A 222 31.51 -11.93 0.35
C LYS A 222 32.19 -13.06 -0.44
N LYS A 223 31.76 -14.31 -0.26
CA LYS A 223 32.30 -15.48 -0.98
C LYS A 223 31.60 -15.73 -2.32
N ILE A 224 30.49 -15.05 -2.59
CA ILE A 224 29.73 -15.19 -3.84
C ILE A 224 30.46 -14.40 -4.94
N PRO A 225 30.92 -15.04 -6.03
CA PRO A 225 31.68 -14.35 -7.07
C PRO A 225 30.78 -13.54 -8.00
N ALA A 226 31.37 -12.57 -8.71
CA ALA A 226 30.66 -11.61 -9.56
C ALA A 226 29.92 -12.22 -10.75
N ASP A 227 30.31 -13.41 -11.19
CA ASP A 227 29.69 -14.17 -12.27
C ASP A 227 28.50 -15.03 -11.81
N SER A 228 28.23 -15.09 -10.50
CA SER A 228 27.10 -15.85 -9.96
C SER A 228 25.76 -15.17 -10.18
N PRO A 229 24.69 -15.91 -10.48
CA PRO A 229 23.33 -15.36 -10.53
C PRO A 229 22.93 -14.60 -9.25
N GLU A 230 23.37 -15.09 -8.09
CA GLU A 230 23.05 -14.53 -6.77
C GLU A 230 23.84 -13.24 -6.44
N TYR A 231 24.85 -12.88 -7.22
CA TYR A 231 25.78 -11.80 -6.87
C TYR A 231 25.08 -10.45 -6.66
N LYS A 232 24.12 -10.11 -7.53
CA LYS A 232 23.40 -8.84 -7.43
C LYS A 232 22.60 -8.73 -6.13
N GLN A 233 21.92 -9.81 -5.74
CA GLN A 233 21.17 -9.86 -4.47
C GLN A 233 22.13 -9.88 -3.27
N ALA A 234 23.29 -10.53 -3.41
CA ALA A 234 24.30 -10.53 -2.37
C ALA A 234 24.87 -9.13 -2.08
N GLN A 235 25.13 -8.32 -3.11
CA GLN A 235 25.56 -6.92 -2.93
C GLN A 235 24.45 -6.07 -2.33
N ASP A 236 23.21 -6.18 -2.82
CA ASP A 236 22.06 -5.44 -2.25
C ASP A 236 21.85 -5.76 -0.76
N LEU A 237 22.00 -7.03 -0.37
CA LEU A 237 21.92 -7.42 1.05
C LEU A 237 23.12 -6.93 1.85
N LEU A 238 24.35 -7.00 1.31
CA LEU A 238 25.55 -6.47 1.97
C LEU A 238 25.43 -4.96 2.26
N ASP A 239 24.86 -4.19 1.34
CA ASP A 239 24.68 -2.74 1.50
C ASP A 239 23.67 -2.37 2.60
N LYS A 240 22.76 -3.30 2.94
CA LYS A 240 21.71 -3.11 3.96
C LYS A 240 22.08 -3.65 5.35
N LEU A 241 23.18 -4.42 5.45
CA LEU A 241 23.68 -5.03 6.70
C LEU A 241 24.71 -4.14 7.41
#